data_AF-A0A1A8XQB6-F1
#
_entry.id   AF-A0A1A8XQB6-F1
#
_cell.length_a   1.000
_cell.length_b   1.000
_cell.length_c   1.000
_cell.angle_alpha   90.00
_cell.angle_beta   90.00
_cell.angle_gamma   90.00
#
_symmetry.space_group_name_H-M   'P 1'
#
loop_
_entity.id
_entity.type
_entity.pdbx_description
1 polymer ?
#
loop_
_entity_poly.entity_id
_entity_poly.type
_entity_poly.pdbx_seq_one_letter_code
_entity_poly.pdbx_strand_id
1 'polypeptide(L)'
;MNPLTLTVVAMPSSPKSIAGSIAGKELAPLPTLLPHYLALSYAALIIYASLHPLTGWRDPGISPFYFLDAAWPRYWTGFDLAINALAYLPLGFLLALTLRRLPGRWIPAVAALMLGALLSFCVESLQTWLPTRVASNLDLACNTLGTGIGALLSIWHGRRFFIRIALLQRHLLTPFPHSDFGLVLIGLWLLTQLSPETILFGAGDMRHMLEITPAVPYAAHSFFALETGIIVCNTIAIGLTVRALLADQSSPYLAVAVFFVVALSIRTLAAAVLVNPLNAFAWLTPGATLGLSVGGVILSLIMLMPASIRIALAGLALMAGTVLVNVTPPNPYSAAALVTWRQGHFLNFNGLTRLTASFWPFLALPYLTLLGRRIESNQG
;
A
#
# COMPACT_ATOMS: atom_id res chain seq x y z
N MET A 1 -52.86 49.29 -53.35
CA MET A 1 -51.56 49.14 -54.01
C MET A 1 -50.50 49.79 -53.13
N ASN A 2 -49.67 49.00 -52.46
CA ASN A 2 -48.48 49.45 -51.73
C ASN A 2 -47.47 48.28 -51.73
N PRO A 3 -46.15 48.54 -51.82
CA PRO A 3 -45.16 47.58 -52.31
C PRO A 3 -44.64 46.62 -51.22
N LEU A 4 -44.41 45.36 -51.62
CA LEU A 4 -43.77 44.33 -50.80
C LEU A 4 -42.24 44.49 -50.81
N THR A 5 -41.67 44.54 -49.62
CA THR A 5 -40.26 44.76 -49.31
C THR A 5 -39.44 43.49 -49.53
N LEU A 6 -38.38 43.59 -50.34
CA LEU A 6 -37.34 42.57 -50.51
C LEU A 6 -36.59 42.35 -49.19
N THR A 7 -36.56 41.10 -48.69
CA THR A 7 -35.57 40.69 -47.67
C THR A 7 -34.68 39.61 -48.28
N VAL A 8 -33.45 40.00 -48.61
CA VAL A 8 -32.39 39.10 -49.07
C VAL A 8 -31.93 38.25 -47.90
N VAL A 9 -32.08 36.93 -48.01
CA VAL A 9 -31.51 35.96 -47.06
C VAL A 9 -30.00 35.95 -47.25
N ALA A 10 -29.26 36.51 -46.30
CA ALA A 10 -27.81 36.37 -46.23
C ALA A 10 -27.46 34.95 -45.76
N MET A 11 -26.69 34.21 -46.58
CA MET A 11 -26.14 32.92 -46.18
C MET A 11 -25.13 33.09 -45.03
N PRO A 12 -25.09 32.16 -44.05
CA PRO A 12 -24.09 32.22 -42.99
C PRO A 12 -22.70 31.88 -43.53
N SER A 13 -21.73 32.69 -43.11
CA SER A 13 -20.31 32.60 -43.43
C SER A 13 -19.62 31.37 -42.81
N SER A 14 -18.51 31.00 -43.44
CA SER A 14 -17.62 29.83 -43.28
C SER A 14 -17.41 29.19 -41.89
N PRO A 15 -17.15 27.86 -41.83
CA PRO A 15 -16.92 27.09 -40.60
C PRO A 15 -15.47 27.16 -40.10
N LYS A 16 -14.96 28.37 -39.79
CA LYS A 16 -13.57 28.54 -39.30
C LYS A 16 -13.43 29.06 -37.87
N SER A 17 -14.50 29.41 -37.15
CA SER A 17 -14.38 29.98 -35.79
C SER A 17 -14.64 29.01 -34.63
N ILE A 18 -15.15 27.79 -34.87
CA ILE A 18 -15.45 26.84 -33.77
C ILE A 18 -14.21 26.00 -33.39
N ALA A 19 -13.27 25.80 -34.32
CA ALA A 19 -12.08 24.97 -34.10
C ALA A 19 -11.05 25.59 -33.13
N GLY A 20 -11.06 26.92 -32.94
CA GLY A 20 -10.13 27.61 -32.04
C GLY A 20 -10.49 27.58 -30.55
N SER A 21 -11.76 27.29 -30.21
CA SER A 21 -12.26 27.32 -28.82
C SER A 21 -12.08 25.99 -28.08
N ILE A 22 -11.98 24.87 -28.83
CA ILE A 22 -11.88 23.52 -28.25
C ILE A 22 -10.42 23.13 -27.98
N ALA A 23 -9.45 23.77 -28.65
CA ALA A 23 -8.02 23.45 -28.55
C ALA A 23 -7.31 24.00 -27.27
N GLY A 24 -7.99 24.84 -26.48
CA GLY A 24 -7.41 25.49 -25.29
C GLY A 24 -7.89 24.95 -23.94
N LYS A 25 -8.82 24.00 -23.92
CA LYS A 25 -9.23 23.31 -22.69
C LYS A 25 -8.35 22.08 -22.52
N GLU A 26 -7.07 22.28 -22.23
CA GLU A 26 -6.29 21.27 -21.50
C GLU A 26 -7.18 20.87 -20.32
N LEU A 27 -7.75 19.66 -20.34
CA LEU A 27 -8.48 19.15 -19.19
C LEU A 27 -7.52 19.21 -18.01
N ALA A 28 -7.75 20.16 -17.11
CA ALA A 28 -7.04 20.25 -15.85
C ALA A 28 -7.00 18.84 -15.26
N PRO A 29 -5.82 18.33 -14.87
CA PRO A 29 -5.70 16.96 -14.37
C PRO A 29 -6.76 16.71 -13.32
N LEU A 30 -7.51 15.61 -13.46
CA LEU A 30 -8.31 15.09 -12.36
C LEU A 30 -7.39 15.06 -11.13
N PRO A 31 -7.79 15.68 -10.02
CA PRO A 31 -6.92 15.78 -8.86
C PRO A 31 -6.68 14.37 -8.30
N THR A 32 -5.42 13.89 -8.36
CA THR A 32 -5.07 12.60 -7.74
C THR A 32 -5.37 12.63 -6.23
N LEU A 33 -6.02 11.58 -5.77
CA LEU A 33 -6.32 11.27 -4.38
C LEU A 33 -5.18 10.49 -3.71
N LEU A 34 -4.11 10.18 -4.44
CA LEU A 34 -2.98 9.41 -3.92
C LEU A 34 -2.43 9.96 -2.59
N PRO A 35 -2.21 11.28 -2.41
CA PRO A 35 -1.73 11.78 -1.12
C PRO A 35 -2.69 11.48 0.04
N HIS A 36 -4.02 11.45 -0.22
CA HIS A 36 -5.02 11.17 0.81
C HIS A 36 -4.94 9.69 1.22
N TYR A 37 -4.92 8.78 0.24
CA TYR A 37 -4.81 7.34 0.54
C TYR A 37 -3.48 7.00 1.20
N LEU A 38 -2.37 7.58 0.71
CA LEU A 38 -1.06 7.39 1.34
C LEU A 38 -1.01 7.95 2.76
N ALA A 39 -1.54 9.15 3.00
CA ALA A 39 -1.59 9.72 4.36
C ALA A 39 -2.40 8.84 5.31
N LEU A 40 -3.57 8.38 4.87
CA LEU A 40 -4.44 7.50 5.67
C LEU A 40 -3.77 6.16 5.96
N SER A 41 -3.25 5.49 4.92
CA SER A 41 -2.54 4.22 5.08
C SER A 41 -1.33 4.39 5.99
N TYR A 42 -0.51 5.42 5.78
CA TYR A 42 0.69 5.66 6.59
C TYR A 42 0.36 5.99 8.05
N ALA A 43 -0.69 6.76 8.31
CA ALA A 43 -1.19 7.00 9.67
C ALA A 43 -1.65 5.69 10.33
N ALA A 44 -2.38 4.82 9.61
CA ALA A 44 -2.76 3.51 10.11
C ALA A 44 -1.55 2.61 10.42
N LEU A 45 -0.50 2.65 9.58
CA LEU A 45 0.75 1.92 9.83
C LEU A 45 1.44 2.44 11.11
N ILE A 46 1.50 3.76 11.32
CA ILE A 46 2.04 4.37 12.55
C ILE A 46 1.26 3.92 13.78
N ILE A 47 -0.08 4.05 13.76
CA ILE A 47 -0.94 3.67 14.90
C ILE A 47 -0.70 2.20 15.25
N TYR A 48 -0.71 1.31 14.25
CA TYR A 48 -0.48 -0.10 14.48
C TYR A 48 0.92 -0.37 15.03
N ALA A 49 1.96 0.18 14.42
CA ALA A 49 3.34 -0.05 14.85
C ALA A 49 3.60 0.43 16.30
N SER A 50 2.97 1.54 16.69
CA SER A 50 3.09 2.11 18.04
C SER A 50 2.28 1.36 19.09
N LEU A 51 1.14 0.76 18.72
CA LEU A 51 0.24 0.06 19.65
C LEU A 51 0.40 -1.47 19.63
N HIS A 52 1.16 -2.03 18.67
CA HIS A 52 1.48 -3.45 18.61
C HIS A 52 2.17 -3.90 19.93
N PRO A 53 1.78 -5.05 20.52
CA PRO A 53 0.93 -6.12 19.97
C PRO A 53 -0.59 -5.98 20.15
N LEU A 54 -1.11 -4.84 20.64
CA LEU A 54 -2.53 -4.62 20.93
C LEU A 54 -3.12 -5.54 22.01
N THR A 55 -2.28 -6.17 22.84
CA THR A 55 -2.68 -7.11 23.89
C THR A 55 -2.09 -6.71 25.25
N GLY A 56 -2.72 -7.18 26.33
CA GLY A 56 -2.19 -6.96 27.69
C GLY A 56 -2.45 -5.56 28.25
N TRP A 57 -3.46 -4.86 27.73
CA TRP A 57 -3.91 -3.56 28.22
C TRP A 57 -4.24 -3.63 29.71
N ARG A 58 -3.72 -2.69 30.49
CA ARG A 58 -3.93 -2.59 31.93
C ARG A 58 -4.07 -1.14 32.33
N ASP A 59 -4.89 -0.88 33.34
CA ASP A 59 -4.96 0.43 33.97
C ASP A 59 -3.89 0.53 35.09
N PRO A 60 -2.82 1.31 34.90
CA PRO A 60 -1.82 1.53 35.94
C PRO A 60 -2.30 2.47 37.06
N GLY A 61 -3.49 3.08 36.95
CA GLY A 61 -4.00 4.05 37.91
C GLY A 61 -3.36 5.45 37.80
N ILE A 62 -2.73 5.75 36.66
CA ILE A 62 -2.15 7.07 36.34
C ILE A 62 -2.91 7.74 35.19
N SER A 63 -2.86 9.07 35.15
CA SER A 63 -3.45 9.84 34.06
C SER A 63 -2.80 9.46 32.72
N PRO A 64 -3.57 9.32 31.63
CA PRO A 64 -3.02 9.07 30.29
C PRO A 64 -2.16 10.24 29.77
N PHE A 65 -2.22 11.39 30.43
CA PHE A 65 -1.44 12.58 30.08
C PHE A 65 -0.24 12.79 31.02
N TYR A 66 0.01 11.87 31.96
CA TYR A 66 1.09 11.98 32.95
C TYR A 66 2.47 12.21 32.31
N PHE A 67 2.70 11.63 31.13
CA PHE A 67 3.97 11.74 30.41
C PHE A 67 4.31 13.18 29.98
N LEU A 68 3.33 14.09 29.88
CA LEU A 68 3.57 15.48 29.50
C LEU A 68 4.45 16.20 30.52
N ASP A 69 4.16 16.00 31.80
CA ASP A 69 4.85 16.65 32.92
C ASP A 69 5.99 15.80 33.49
N ALA A 70 6.20 14.59 32.95
CA ALA A 70 7.24 13.68 33.39
C ALA A 70 8.64 14.21 33.04
N ALA A 71 9.61 13.89 33.89
CA ALA A 71 11.02 14.10 33.56
C ALA A 71 11.39 13.30 32.31
N TRP A 72 12.42 13.76 31.59
CA TRP A 72 12.90 13.06 30.40
C TRP A 72 13.26 11.59 30.72
N PRO A 73 13.01 10.66 29.78
CA PRO A 73 13.41 9.27 29.94
C PRO A 73 14.88 9.16 30.31
N ARG A 74 15.21 8.30 31.28
CA ARG A 74 16.58 8.17 31.79
C ARG A 74 17.53 7.51 30.78
N TYR A 75 16.98 6.73 29.84
CA TYR A 75 17.72 6.04 28.79
C TYR A 75 17.14 6.48 27.44
N TRP A 76 17.89 7.30 26.71
CA TRP A 76 17.59 7.71 25.35
C TRP A 76 18.87 7.73 24.53
N THR A 77 18.77 7.40 23.25
CA THR A 77 19.87 7.57 22.30
C THR A 77 19.47 8.58 21.23
N GLY A 78 20.43 9.29 20.65
CA GLY A 78 20.16 10.16 19.51
C GLY A 78 19.56 9.41 18.31
N PHE A 79 19.81 8.10 18.22
CA PHE A 79 19.21 7.21 17.23
C PHE A 79 17.70 7.04 17.43
N ASP A 80 17.24 6.87 18.68
CA ASP A 80 15.81 6.75 18.99
C ASP A 80 15.05 8.03 18.60
N LEU A 81 15.63 9.19 18.93
CA LEU A 81 15.08 10.51 18.56
C LEU A 81 14.99 10.67 17.04
N ALA A 82 16.06 10.29 16.33
CA ALA A 82 16.13 10.38 14.88
C ALA A 82 15.08 9.47 14.22
N ILE A 83 14.89 8.24 14.69
CA ILE A 83 13.89 7.32 14.15
C ILE A 83 12.48 7.85 14.36
N ASN A 84 12.16 8.37 15.54
CA ASN A 84 10.83 8.93 15.82
C ASN A 84 10.51 10.12 14.90
N ALA A 85 11.47 11.03 14.73
CA ALA A 85 11.32 12.13 13.78
C ALA A 85 11.22 11.65 12.32
N LEU A 86 12.07 10.71 11.89
CA LEU A 86 12.04 10.16 10.53
C LEU A 86 10.76 9.37 10.25
N ALA A 87 10.18 8.70 11.24
CA ALA A 87 8.94 7.94 11.10
C ALA A 87 7.74 8.86 10.81
N TYR A 88 7.67 10.03 11.47
CA TYR A 88 6.57 10.99 11.28
C TYR A 88 6.79 11.98 10.14
N LEU A 89 8.01 12.12 9.62
CA LEU A 89 8.32 13.02 8.50
C LEU A 89 7.48 12.72 7.24
N PRO A 90 7.38 11.49 6.74
CA PRO A 90 6.52 11.18 5.59
C PRO A 90 5.05 11.52 5.85
N LEU A 91 4.56 11.32 7.09
CA LEU A 91 3.19 11.66 7.47
C LEU A 91 2.93 13.16 7.30
N GLY A 92 3.80 14.01 7.85
CA GLY A 92 3.68 15.46 7.73
C GLY A 92 3.70 15.96 6.28
N PHE A 93 4.57 15.36 5.46
CA PHE A 93 4.63 15.66 4.02
C PHE A 93 3.33 15.29 3.29
N LEU A 94 2.80 14.09 3.52
CA LEU A 94 1.58 13.58 2.88
C LEU A 94 0.33 14.33 3.35
N LEU A 95 0.22 14.66 4.64
CA LEU A 95 -0.87 15.46 5.20
C LEU A 95 -0.89 16.86 4.58
N ALA A 96 0.27 17.52 4.46
CA ALA A 96 0.33 18.85 3.86
C ALA A 96 -0.04 18.83 2.36
N LEU A 97 0.35 17.78 1.63
CA LEU A 97 -0.07 17.57 0.23
C LEU A 97 -1.57 17.29 0.06
N THR A 98 -2.16 16.59 1.03
CA THR A 98 -3.60 16.30 1.12
C THR A 98 -4.39 17.60 1.32
N LEU A 99 -3.92 18.44 2.25
CA LEU A 99 -4.54 19.69 2.65
C LEU A 99 -4.16 20.88 1.75
N ARG A 100 -3.46 20.67 0.64
CA ARG A 100 -2.96 21.74 -0.24
C ARG A 100 -4.03 22.66 -0.84
N ARG A 101 -5.31 22.26 -0.74
CA ARG A 101 -6.46 23.06 -1.20
C ARG A 101 -6.88 24.12 -0.19
N LEU A 102 -6.41 24.05 1.06
CA LEU A 102 -6.62 25.12 2.03
C LEU A 102 -5.99 26.42 1.51
N PRO A 103 -6.61 27.57 1.81
CA PRO A 103 -6.09 28.86 1.37
C PRO A 103 -4.73 29.13 2.02
N GLY A 104 -3.86 29.89 1.35
CA GLY A 104 -2.57 30.32 1.90
C GLY A 104 -1.45 29.28 1.83
N ARG A 105 -0.21 29.77 1.68
CA ARG A 105 0.97 28.91 1.45
C ARG A 105 1.36 28.06 2.66
N TRP A 106 1.11 28.55 3.88
CA TRP A 106 1.56 27.91 5.12
C TRP A 106 0.46 27.12 5.85
N ILE A 107 -0.81 27.43 5.59
CA ILE A 107 -1.95 26.81 6.29
C ILE A 107 -1.98 25.29 6.13
N PRO A 108 -1.76 24.69 4.93
CA PRO A 108 -1.68 23.23 4.81
C PRO A 108 -0.58 22.61 5.68
N ALA A 109 0.57 23.28 5.80
CA ALA A 109 1.69 22.79 6.59
C ALA A 109 1.44 22.91 8.10
N VAL A 110 0.84 24.01 8.55
CA VAL A 110 0.43 24.18 9.95
C VAL A 110 -0.65 23.17 10.32
N ALA A 111 -1.65 22.98 9.47
CA ALA A 111 -2.69 21.98 9.69
C ALA A 111 -2.11 20.55 9.73
N ALA A 112 -1.18 20.22 8.84
CA ALA A 112 -0.47 18.95 8.87
C ALA A 112 0.34 18.73 10.16
N LEU A 113 1.06 19.77 10.62
CA LEU A 113 1.77 19.75 11.89
C LEU A 113 0.82 19.47 13.06
N MET A 114 -0.31 20.18 13.13
CA MET A 114 -1.30 20.00 14.20
C MET A 114 -1.92 18.59 14.18
N LEU A 115 -2.27 18.07 12.99
CA LEU A 115 -2.82 16.73 12.85
C LEU A 115 -1.82 15.63 13.22
N GLY A 116 -0.55 15.76 12.81
CA GLY A 116 0.48 14.79 13.19
C GLY A 116 0.85 14.86 14.67
N ALA A 117 0.90 16.06 15.25
CA ALA A 117 1.08 16.25 16.69
C ALA A 117 -0.09 15.65 17.49
N LEU A 118 -1.33 15.88 17.05
CA LEU A 118 -2.52 15.30 17.66
C LEU A 118 -2.50 13.76 17.57
N LEU A 119 -2.12 13.20 16.41
CA LEU A 119 -1.98 11.76 16.26
C LEU A 119 -0.94 11.20 17.24
N SER A 120 0.26 11.81 17.31
CA SER A 120 1.30 11.41 18.26
C SER A 120 0.80 11.50 19.69
N PHE A 121 0.14 12.60 20.07
CA PHE A 121 -0.41 12.79 21.40
C PHE A 121 -1.42 11.69 21.76
N CYS A 122 -2.34 11.36 20.86
CA CYS A 122 -3.30 10.27 21.07
C CYS A 122 -2.61 8.91 21.21
N VAL A 123 -1.59 8.63 20.40
CA VAL A 123 -0.82 7.37 20.46
C VAL A 123 -0.05 7.26 21.78
N GLU A 124 0.69 8.30 22.18
CA GLU A 124 1.42 8.34 23.46
C GLU A 124 0.46 8.19 24.64
N SER A 125 -0.69 8.87 24.60
CA SER A 125 -1.72 8.75 25.63
C SER A 125 -2.23 7.31 25.76
N LEU A 126 -2.49 6.64 24.62
CA LEU A 126 -2.92 5.25 24.59
C LEU A 126 -1.85 4.28 25.12
N GLN A 127 -0.57 4.58 24.87
CA GLN A 127 0.54 3.76 25.33
C GLN A 127 0.65 3.71 26.87
N THR A 128 0.05 4.65 27.60
CA THR A 128 -0.05 4.59 29.07
C THR A 128 -0.70 3.31 29.57
N TRP A 129 -1.65 2.75 28.80
CA TRP A 129 -2.33 1.50 29.14
C TRP A 129 -1.66 0.23 28.59
N LEU A 130 -0.56 0.36 27.83
CA LEU A 130 0.19 -0.76 27.26
C LEU A 130 1.47 -1.01 28.07
N PRO A 131 1.56 -2.07 28.88
CA PRO A 131 2.73 -2.33 29.73
C PRO A 131 4.04 -2.53 28.96
N THR A 132 3.96 -2.88 27.68
CA THR A 132 5.12 -3.07 26.80
C THR A 132 5.65 -1.78 26.20
N ARG A 133 4.99 -0.65 26.46
CA ARG A 133 5.32 0.69 25.93
C ARG A 133 5.45 1.68 27.06
N VAL A 134 6.21 2.74 26.79
CA VAL A 134 6.42 3.84 27.74
C VAL A 134 6.07 5.11 27.00
N ALA A 135 4.99 5.77 27.41
CA ALA A 135 4.60 7.06 26.88
C ALA A 135 5.67 8.12 27.23
N SER A 136 6.02 8.99 26.28
CA SER A 136 7.18 9.88 26.40
C SER A 136 6.92 11.25 25.78
N ASN A 137 7.20 12.32 26.54
CA ASN A 137 7.16 13.69 26.02
C ASN A 137 8.25 13.95 24.97
N LEU A 138 9.37 13.23 25.06
CA LEU A 138 10.47 13.30 24.12
C LEU A 138 10.07 12.68 22.77
N ASP A 139 9.29 11.59 22.79
CA ASP A 139 8.77 10.96 21.57
C ASP A 139 7.71 11.84 20.92
N LEU A 140 6.79 12.40 21.72
CA LEU A 140 5.83 13.41 21.25
C LEU A 140 6.54 14.58 20.55
N ALA A 141 7.61 15.11 21.16
CA ALA A 141 8.39 16.21 20.58
C ALA A 141 9.07 15.79 19.27
N CYS A 142 9.72 14.62 19.21
CA CYS A 142 10.39 14.12 18.01
C CYS A 142 9.42 13.84 16.88
N ASN A 143 8.28 13.19 17.16
CA ASN A 143 7.23 12.91 16.20
C ASN A 143 6.62 14.20 15.63
N THR A 144 6.38 15.19 16.50
CA THR A 144 5.89 16.52 16.10
C THR A 144 6.91 17.25 15.23
N LEU A 145 8.19 17.23 15.60
CA LEU A 145 9.28 17.82 14.82
C LEU A 145 9.41 17.15 13.44
N GLY A 146 9.38 15.83 13.39
CA GLY A 146 9.35 15.05 12.15
C GLY A 146 8.21 15.47 11.23
N THR A 147 6.99 15.51 11.77
CA THR A 147 5.80 15.99 11.06
C THR A 147 6.02 17.41 10.51
N GLY A 148 6.57 18.33 11.31
CA GLY A 148 6.87 19.70 10.90
C GLY A 148 7.85 19.77 9.75
N ILE A 149 8.96 19.02 9.82
CA ILE A 149 9.96 18.94 8.74
C ILE A 149 9.30 18.43 7.46
N GLY A 150 8.52 17.35 7.54
CA GLY A 150 7.79 16.81 6.40
C GLY A 150 6.84 17.82 5.77
N ALA A 151 6.06 18.51 6.60
CA ALA A 151 5.12 19.54 6.16
C ALA A 151 5.83 20.69 5.43
N LEU A 152 6.97 21.17 5.98
CA LEU A 152 7.82 22.19 5.35
C LEU A 152 8.40 21.72 4.02
N LEU A 153 8.88 20.48 3.93
CA LEU A 153 9.37 19.89 2.69
C LEU A 153 8.29 19.90 1.59
N SER A 154 7.01 19.75 1.96
CA SER A 154 5.91 19.83 0.98
C SER A 154 5.75 21.22 0.38
N ILE A 155 6.07 22.29 1.12
CA ILE A 155 5.99 23.67 0.60
C ILE A 155 7.01 23.87 -0.52
N TRP A 156 8.23 23.38 -0.31
CA TRP A 156 9.33 23.57 -1.26
C TRP A 156 9.28 22.58 -2.44
N HIS A 157 8.94 21.32 -2.17
CA HIS A 157 9.05 20.23 -3.14
C HIS A 157 7.69 19.67 -3.59
N GLY A 158 6.62 19.95 -2.86
CA GLY A 158 5.31 19.30 -3.05
C GLY A 158 4.71 19.55 -4.43
N ARG A 159 4.83 20.76 -4.98
CA ARG A 159 4.36 21.05 -6.35
C ARG A 159 5.09 20.21 -7.39
N ARG A 160 6.43 20.14 -7.32
CA ARG A 160 7.26 19.36 -8.26
C ARG A 160 6.96 17.87 -8.14
N PHE A 161 6.89 17.37 -6.91
CA PHE A 161 6.54 15.99 -6.60
C PHE A 161 5.16 15.63 -7.16
N PHE A 162 4.15 16.47 -6.90
CA PHE A 162 2.79 16.26 -7.36
C PHE A 162 2.67 16.22 -8.89
N ILE A 163 3.32 17.15 -9.58
CA ILE A 163 3.34 17.19 -11.06
C ILE A 163 4.01 15.91 -11.60
N ARG A 164 5.16 15.52 -11.06
CA ARG A 164 5.87 14.31 -11.51
C ARG A 164 5.03 13.05 -11.32
N ILE A 165 4.39 12.89 -10.17
CA ILE A 165 3.50 11.76 -9.92
C ILE A 165 2.31 11.78 -10.87
N ALA A 166 1.64 12.93 -11.03
CA ALA A 166 0.49 13.03 -11.92
C ALA A 166 0.86 12.69 -13.37
N LEU A 167 2.04 13.10 -13.85
CA LEU A 167 2.55 12.73 -15.16
C LEU A 167 2.85 11.23 -15.24
N LEU A 168 3.55 10.67 -14.26
CA LEU A 168 3.87 9.25 -14.24
C LEU A 168 2.60 8.39 -14.22
N GLN A 169 1.60 8.77 -13.43
CA GLN A 169 0.30 8.11 -13.39
C GLN A 169 -0.42 8.19 -14.74
N ARG A 170 -0.42 9.35 -15.41
CA ARG A 170 -1.01 9.49 -16.76
C ARG A 170 -0.33 8.59 -17.80
N HIS A 171 0.98 8.40 -17.68
CA HIS A 171 1.73 7.57 -18.63
C HIS A 171 1.56 6.08 -18.35
N LEU A 172 1.65 5.67 -17.08
CA LEU A 172 1.68 4.27 -16.68
C LEU A 172 0.30 3.68 -16.39
N LEU A 173 -0.67 4.48 -15.93
CA LEU A 173 -1.93 3.97 -15.40
C LEU A 173 -3.11 4.27 -16.31
N THR A 174 -4.02 3.30 -16.40
CA THR A 174 -5.29 3.52 -17.07
C THR A 174 -6.10 4.57 -16.31
N PRO A 175 -6.72 5.54 -17.00
CA PRO A 175 -7.47 6.63 -16.36
C PRO A 175 -8.81 6.13 -15.79
N PHE A 176 -8.73 5.34 -14.71
CA PHE A 176 -9.88 4.90 -13.93
C PHE A 176 -10.04 5.72 -12.65
N PRO A 177 -11.29 5.99 -12.21
CA PRO A 177 -11.54 6.51 -10.88
C PRO A 177 -10.91 5.57 -9.83
N HIS A 178 -10.19 6.12 -8.85
CA HIS A 178 -9.54 5.37 -7.77
C HIS A 178 -8.36 4.46 -8.22
N SER A 179 -7.72 4.72 -9.36
CA SER A 179 -6.44 4.08 -9.71
C SER A 179 -5.37 4.29 -8.62
N ASP A 180 -5.42 5.45 -7.95
CA ASP A 180 -4.61 5.78 -6.78
C ASP A 180 -4.76 4.75 -5.64
N PHE A 181 -5.98 4.26 -5.38
CA PHE A 181 -6.22 3.24 -4.36
C PHE A 181 -5.59 1.90 -4.77
N GLY A 182 -5.67 1.54 -6.05
CA GLY A 182 -4.97 0.38 -6.60
C GLY A 182 -3.45 0.46 -6.39
N LEU A 183 -2.83 1.62 -6.61
CA LEU A 183 -1.41 1.83 -6.32
C LEU A 183 -1.08 1.62 -4.84
N VAL A 184 -1.93 2.12 -3.93
CA VAL A 184 -1.75 1.91 -2.49
C VAL A 184 -1.87 0.42 -2.15
N LEU A 185 -2.81 -0.31 -2.75
CA LEU A 185 -2.90 -1.76 -2.59
C LEU A 185 -1.64 -2.47 -3.09
N ILE A 186 -1.09 -2.10 -4.24
CA ILE A 186 0.17 -2.68 -4.72
C ILE A 186 1.33 -2.35 -3.77
N GLY A 187 1.40 -1.11 -3.26
CA GLY A 187 2.40 -0.71 -2.26
C GLY A 187 2.30 -1.50 -0.96
N LEU A 188 1.07 -1.69 -0.44
CA LEU A 188 0.81 -2.52 0.73
C LEU A 188 1.17 -3.99 0.46
N TRP A 189 0.93 -4.51 -0.75
CA TRP A 189 1.37 -5.86 -1.10
C TRP A 189 2.90 -5.98 -1.12
N LEU A 190 3.62 -4.99 -1.65
CA LEU A 190 5.09 -4.98 -1.63
C LEU A 190 5.63 -4.93 -0.19
N LEU A 191 4.95 -4.24 0.73
CA LEU A 191 5.28 -4.24 2.15
C LEU A 191 5.22 -5.66 2.74
N THR A 192 4.28 -6.52 2.30
CA THR A 192 4.20 -7.92 2.76
C THR A 192 5.43 -8.75 2.39
N GLN A 193 6.16 -8.36 1.34
CA GLN A 193 7.37 -9.08 0.89
C GLN A 193 8.55 -8.87 1.85
N LEU A 194 8.47 -7.88 2.74
CA LEU A 194 9.46 -7.64 3.78
C LEU A 194 9.38 -8.65 4.94
N SER A 195 8.27 -9.39 5.06
CA SER A 195 8.15 -10.45 6.05
C SER A 195 8.82 -11.73 5.53
N PRO A 196 9.88 -12.25 6.17
CA PRO A 196 10.49 -13.52 5.75
C PRO A 196 9.65 -14.75 6.15
N GLU A 197 8.66 -14.57 7.03
CA GLU A 197 7.87 -15.67 7.61
C GLU A 197 6.76 -16.17 6.69
N THR A 198 6.25 -15.29 5.84
CA THR A 198 5.18 -15.62 4.89
C THR A 198 5.73 -16.52 3.79
N ILE A 199 4.93 -17.48 3.34
CA ILE A 199 5.19 -18.19 2.08
C ILE A 199 5.33 -17.11 0.98
N LEU A 200 6.23 -17.32 0.01
CA LEU A 200 6.44 -16.35 -1.07
C LEU A 200 5.09 -15.96 -1.71
N PHE A 201 4.81 -14.66 -1.80
CA PHE A 201 3.53 -14.10 -2.28
C PHE A 201 2.27 -14.54 -1.52
N GLY A 202 2.38 -15.39 -0.50
CA GLY A 202 1.28 -15.87 0.31
C GLY A 202 0.67 -14.72 1.10
N ALA A 203 -0.55 -14.34 0.72
CA ALA A 203 -1.38 -13.36 1.42
C ALA A 203 -2.67 -14.03 1.90
N GLY A 204 -3.30 -13.47 2.93
CA GLY A 204 -4.57 -13.94 3.45
C GLY A 204 -4.48 -14.95 4.59
N ASP A 205 -3.32 -15.10 5.23
CA ASP A 205 -3.17 -16.00 6.38
C ASP A 205 -3.98 -15.49 7.59
N MET A 206 -5.08 -16.17 7.88
CA MET A 206 -5.97 -15.90 9.01
C MET A 206 -5.87 -16.95 10.11
N ARG A 207 -4.98 -17.94 9.98
CA ARG A 207 -4.88 -19.08 10.89
C ARG A 207 -4.70 -18.66 12.34
N HIS A 208 -3.91 -17.62 12.56
CA HIS A 208 -3.63 -17.12 13.91
C HIS A 208 -4.66 -16.12 14.44
N MET A 209 -5.44 -15.47 13.57
CA MET A 209 -6.46 -14.50 14.00
C MET A 209 -7.79 -15.18 14.29
N LEU A 210 -8.09 -16.27 13.57
CA LEU A 210 -9.32 -17.05 13.69
C LEU A 210 -9.10 -18.42 14.33
N GLU A 211 -7.89 -18.69 14.84
CA GLU A 211 -7.50 -19.97 15.46
C GLU A 211 -7.81 -21.19 14.57
N ILE A 212 -7.66 -21.03 13.25
CA ILE A 212 -7.95 -22.09 12.27
C ILE A 212 -6.86 -23.16 12.38
N THR A 213 -7.28 -24.40 12.65
CA THR A 213 -6.38 -25.55 12.58
C THR A 213 -6.14 -25.94 11.12
N PRO A 214 -4.88 -26.19 10.70
CA PRO A 214 -4.61 -26.65 9.34
C PRO A 214 -5.38 -27.94 9.05
N ALA A 215 -6.15 -27.96 7.96
CA ALA A 215 -6.97 -29.11 7.61
C ALA A 215 -6.13 -30.31 7.10
N VAL A 216 -4.88 -30.06 6.70
CA VAL A 216 -3.97 -31.09 6.16
C VAL A 216 -2.78 -31.25 7.12
N PRO A 217 -2.44 -32.50 7.53
CA PRO A 217 -1.25 -32.74 8.33
C PRO A 217 0.02 -32.43 7.52
N TYR A 218 1.08 -32.02 8.22
CA TYR A 218 2.35 -31.75 7.55
C TYR A 218 2.94 -33.03 6.96
N ALA A 219 3.11 -33.03 5.65
CA ALA A 219 3.88 -34.02 4.90
C ALA A 219 4.67 -33.30 3.81
N ALA A 220 5.96 -33.61 3.66
CA ALA A 220 6.86 -32.84 2.79
C ALA A 220 6.37 -32.74 1.33
N HIS A 221 5.86 -33.85 0.77
CA HIS A 221 5.31 -33.88 -0.59
C HIS A 221 4.04 -33.03 -0.73
N SER A 222 3.12 -33.13 0.24
CA SER A 222 1.88 -32.34 0.25
C SER A 222 2.17 -30.85 0.44
N PHE A 223 3.13 -30.51 1.30
CA PHE A 223 3.56 -29.14 1.52
C PHE A 223 4.17 -28.52 0.26
N PHE A 224 5.04 -29.25 -0.45
CA PHE A 224 5.59 -28.81 -1.73
C PHE A 224 4.50 -28.44 -2.73
N ALA A 225 3.50 -29.32 -2.91
CA ALA A 225 2.40 -29.07 -3.85
C ALA A 225 1.52 -27.88 -3.43
N LEU A 226 1.23 -27.74 -2.13
CA LEU A 226 0.47 -26.62 -1.58
C LEU A 226 1.23 -25.30 -1.72
N GLU A 227 2.52 -25.28 -1.41
CA GLU A 227 3.39 -24.11 -1.57
C GLU A 227 3.43 -23.64 -3.03
N THR A 228 3.62 -24.57 -3.98
CA THR A 228 3.53 -24.27 -5.41
C THR A 228 2.16 -23.70 -5.77
N GLY A 229 1.06 -24.33 -5.32
CA GLY A 229 -0.29 -23.86 -5.61
C GLY A 229 -0.56 -22.45 -5.08
N ILE A 230 -0.14 -22.15 -3.84
CA ILE A 230 -0.23 -20.82 -3.24
C ILE A 230 0.51 -19.80 -4.11
N ILE A 231 1.74 -20.11 -4.52
CA ILE A 231 2.57 -19.18 -5.29
C ILE A 231 1.98 -18.95 -6.68
N VAL A 232 1.54 -20.00 -7.38
CA VAL A 232 0.87 -19.88 -8.68
C VAL A 232 -0.36 -18.97 -8.58
N CYS A 233 -1.26 -19.25 -7.62
CA CYS A 233 -2.47 -18.47 -7.42
C CYS A 233 -2.16 -17.00 -7.11
N ASN A 234 -1.25 -16.73 -6.18
CA ASN A 234 -0.92 -15.36 -5.79
C ASN A 234 -0.14 -14.61 -6.87
N THR A 235 0.75 -15.26 -7.62
CA THR A 235 1.44 -14.69 -8.81
C THR A 235 0.42 -14.25 -9.86
N ILE A 236 -0.57 -15.10 -10.16
CA ILE A 236 -1.63 -14.76 -11.11
C ILE A 236 -2.45 -13.58 -10.58
N ALA A 237 -2.89 -13.64 -9.32
CA ALA A 237 -3.72 -12.60 -8.71
C ALA A 237 -3.05 -11.22 -8.72
N ILE A 238 -1.82 -11.11 -8.20
CA ILE A 238 -1.11 -9.82 -8.14
C ILE A 238 -0.68 -9.35 -9.53
N GLY A 239 -0.22 -10.26 -10.40
CA GLY A 239 0.22 -9.94 -11.75
C GLY A 239 -0.91 -9.37 -12.60
N LEU A 240 -2.11 -9.97 -12.52
CA LEU A 240 -3.29 -9.47 -13.21
C LEU A 240 -3.83 -8.18 -12.58
N THR A 241 -3.71 -8.01 -11.26
CA THR A 241 -4.05 -6.75 -10.59
C THR A 241 -3.17 -5.61 -11.10
N VAL A 242 -1.85 -5.81 -11.15
CA VAL A 242 -0.89 -4.85 -11.72
C VAL A 242 -1.22 -4.58 -13.19
N ARG A 243 -1.45 -5.63 -14.00
CA ARG A 243 -1.86 -5.46 -15.41
C ARG A 243 -3.12 -4.63 -15.56
N ALA A 244 -4.10 -4.80 -14.68
CA ALA A 244 -5.37 -4.09 -14.77
C ALA A 244 -5.22 -2.58 -14.47
N LEU A 245 -4.18 -2.19 -13.71
CA LEU A 245 -3.83 -0.80 -13.47
C LEU A 245 -3.06 -0.16 -14.62
N LEU A 246 -2.31 -0.94 -15.40
CA LEU A 246 -1.44 -0.42 -16.46
C LEU A 246 -2.21 0.05 -17.70
N ALA A 247 -1.85 1.24 -18.20
CA ALA A 247 -2.36 1.82 -19.44
C ALA A 247 -1.94 0.99 -20.67
N ASP A 248 -2.77 0.97 -21.71
CA ASP A 248 -2.56 0.15 -22.91
C ASP A 248 -1.32 0.54 -23.73
N GLN A 249 -0.85 1.79 -23.59
CA GLN A 249 0.37 2.31 -24.19
C GLN A 249 1.67 1.83 -23.51
N SER A 250 1.57 1.15 -22.36
CA SER A 250 2.70 0.55 -21.65
C SER A 250 2.99 -0.84 -22.23
N SER A 251 4.25 -1.29 -22.26
CA SER A 251 4.54 -2.72 -22.50
C SER A 251 4.13 -3.53 -21.26
N PRO A 252 2.98 -4.22 -21.27
CA PRO A 252 2.41 -4.76 -20.05
C PRO A 252 3.23 -5.93 -19.51
N TYR A 253 3.78 -6.76 -20.40
CA TYR A 253 4.64 -7.89 -20.04
C TYR A 253 5.92 -7.42 -19.35
N LEU A 254 6.59 -6.41 -19.92
CA LEU A 254 7.81 -5.86 -19.32
C LEU A 254 7.52 -5.23 -17.96
N ALA A 255 6.44 -4.45 -17.85
CA ALA A 255 6.08 -3.78 -16.59
C ALA A 255 5.74 -4.80 -15.48
N VAL A 256 4.98 -5.85 -15.79
CA VAL A 256 4.68 -6.95 -14.85
C VAL A 256 5.95 -7.73 -14.48
N ALA A 257 6.83 -8.01 -15.44
CA ALA A 257 8.11 -8.67 -15.16
C ALA A 257 9.01 -7.82 -14.24
N VAL A 258 9.16 -6.53 -14.53
CA VAL A 258 9.91 -5.59 -13.68
C VAL A 258 9.32 -5.51 -12.28
N PHE A 259 7.99 -5.47 -12.17
CA PHE A 259 7.30 -5.51 -10.87
C PHE A 259 7.69 -6.75 -10.05
N PHE A 260 7.68 -7.94 -10.64
CA PHE A 260 8.09 -9.15 -9.95
C PHE A 260 9.58 -9.15 -9.58
N VAL A 261 10.45 -8.64 -10.45
CA VAL A 261 11.88 -8.48 -10.13
C VAL A 261 12.07 -7.58 -8.91
N VAL A 262 11.35 -6.46 -8.85
CA VAL A 262 11.38 -5.56 -7.68
C VAL A 262 10.86 -6.28 -6.43
N ALA A 263 9.73 -7.00 -6.52
CA ALA A 263 9.16 -7.74 -5.39
C ALA A 263 10.12 -8.81 -4.85
N LEU A 264 10.75 -9.59 -5.73
CA LEU A 264 11.73 -10.61 -5.37
C LEU A 264 13.02 -9.99 -4.81
N SER A 265 13.43 -8.84 -5.32
CA SER A 265 14.58 -8.08 -4.79
C SER A 265 14.31 -7.58 -3.38
N ILE A 266 13.11 -7.04 -3.13
CA ILE A 266 12.66 -6.64 -1.79
C ILE A 266 12.66 -7.84 -0.85
N ARG A 267 12.10 -8.98 -1.27
CA ARG A 267 12.09 -10.23 -0.49
C ARG A 267 13.49 -10.71 -0.13
N THR A 268 14.39 -10.70 -1.10
CA THR A 268 15.79 -11.13 -0.92
C THR A 268 16.55 -10.19 0.01
N LEU A 269 16.40 -8.87 -0.18
CA LEU A 269 17.02 -7.87 0.66
C LEU A 269 16.49 -7.96 2.10
N ALA A 270 15.19 -8.12 2.27
CA ALA A 270 14.57 -8.32 3.58
C ALA A 270 15.10 -9.57 4.27
N ALA A 271 15.19 -10.70 3.57
CA ALA A 271 15.78 -11.93 4.12
C ALA A 271 17.26 -11.74 4.49
N ALA A 272 18.03 -11.03 3.67
CA ALA A 272 19.45 -10.77 3.91
C ALA A 272 19.68 -9.87 5.13
N VAL A 273 18.93 -8.77 5.24
CA VAL A 273 19.08 -7.77 6.31
C VAL A 273 18.48 -8.26 7.63
N LEU A 274 17.33 -8.92 7.57
CA LEU A 274 16.54 -9.22 8.76
C LEU A 274 16.72 -10.64 9.30
N VAL A 275 17.17 -11.60 8.48
CA VAL A 275 17.42 -12.98 8.93
C VAL A 275 18.91 -13.27 8.96
N ASN A 276 19.52 -13.43 7.79
CA ASN A 276 20.97 -13.65 7.64
C ASN A 276 21.34 -13.49 6.15
N PRO A 277 22.42 -12.75 5.81
CA PRO A 277 22.88 -12.61 4.43
C PRO A 277 23.16 -13.95 3.72
N LEU A 278 23.67 -14.95 4.44
CA LEU A 278 23.97 -16.29 3.88
C LEU A 278 22.70 -17.05 3.47
N ASN A 279 21.57 -16.74 4.10
CA ASN A 279 20.29 -17.39 3.85
C ASN A 279 19.33 -16.46 3.07
N ALA A 280 19.85 -15.44 2.37
CA ALA A 280 19.05 -14.46 1.64
C ALA A 280 18.12 -15.10 0.58
N PHE A 281 18.49 -16.26 0.04
CA PHE A 281 17.71 -17.03 -0.93
C PHE A 281 16.97 -18.24 -0.31
N ALA A 282 16.91 -18.36 1.02
CA ALA A 282 16.23 -19.48 1.67
C ALA A 282 14.72 -19.54 1.37
N TRP A 283 14.13 -18.44 0.89
CA TRP A 283 12.75 -18.38 0.41
C TRP A 283 12.55 -19.04 -0.97
N LEU A 284 13.62 -19.26 -1.74
CA LEU A 284 13.57 -19.90 -3.06
C LEU A 284 13.59 -21.43 -2.91
N THR A 285 12.55 -21.96 -2.26
CA THR A 285 12.32 -23.40 -2.11
C THR A 285 12.01 -24.04 -3.47
N PRO A 286 12.10 -25.38 -3.60
CA PRO A 286 11.67 -26.07 -4.81
C PRO A 286 10.21 -25.75 -5.18
N GLY A 287 9.32 -25.64 -4.19
CA GLY A 287 7.92 -25.29 -4.38
C GLY A 287 7.76 -23.87 -4.92
N ALA A 288 8.62 -22.94 -4.47
CA ALA A 288 8.67 -21.57 -4.96
C ALA A 288 9.26 -21.45 -6.37
N THR A 289 10.33 -22.17 -6.69
CA THR A 289 10.88 -22.19 -8.06
C THR A 289 9.83 -22.69 -9.06
N LEU A 290 9.20 -23.83 -8.76
CA LEU A 290 8.14 -24.38 -9.60
C LEU A 290 6.95 -23.41 -9.69
N GLY A 291 6.51 -22.87 -8.55
CA GLY A 291 5.38 -21.95 -8.46
C GLY A 291 5.58 -20.67 -9.27
N LEU A 292 6.77 -20.07 -9.20
CA LEU A 292 7.13 -18.89 -10.00
C LEU A 292 7.15 -19.21 -11.50
N SER A 293 7.73 -20.35 -11.90
CA SER A 293 7.79 -20.75 -13.31
C SER A 293 6.39 -21.01 -13.89
N VAL A 294 5.58 -21.83 -13.21
CA VAL A 294 4.23 -22.20 -13.65
C VAL A 294 3.31 -20.98 -13.60
N GLY A 295 3.36 -20.21 -12.50
CA GLY A 295 2.60 -18.98 -12.34
C GLY A 295 2.95 -17.94 -13.40
N GLY A 296 4.23 -17.78 -13.74
CA GLY A 296 4.69 -16.87 -14.79
C GLY A 296 4.19 -17.26 -16.18
N VAL A 297 4.24 -18.55 -16.53
CA VAL A 297 3.73 -19.06 -17.81
C VAL A 297 2.21 -18.87 -17.90
N ILE A 298 1.45 -19.30 -16.88
CA ILE A 298 0.00 -19.16 -16.86
C ILE A 298 -0.41 -17.69 -16.90
N LEU A 299 0.23 -16.82 -16.11
CA LEU A 299 -0.01 -15.38 -16.13
C LEU A 299 0.22 -14.79 -17.51
N SER A 300 1.32 -15.15 -18.17
CA SER A 300 1.65 -14.67 -19.52
C SER A 300 0.58 -15.06 -20.54
N LEU A 301 0.03 -16.27 -20.43
CA LEU A 301 -1.07 -16.74 -21.28
C LEU A 301 -2.37 -15.99 -20.97
N ILE A 302 -2.72 -15.80 -19.70
CA ILE A 302 -3.95 -15.08 -19.31
C ILE A 302 -3.89 -13.60 -19.71
N MET A 303 -2.70 -12.99 -19.77
CA MET A 303 -2.55 -11.59 -20.19
C MET A 303 -3.01 -11.34 -21.63
N LEU A 304 -3.05 -12.38 -22.48
CA LEU A 304 -3.60 -12.34 -23.85
C LEU A 304 -5.14 -12.27 -23.87
N MET A 305 -5.80 -12.59 -22.77
CA MET A 305 -7.27 -12.63 -22.69
C MET A 305 -7.89 -11.23 -22.54
N PRO A 306 -9.18 -11.08 -22.88
CA PRO A 306 -9.96 -9.87 -22.65
C PRO A 306 -9.94 -9.42 -21.18
N ALA A 307 -10.07 -8.11 -20.97
CA ALA A 307 -9.93 -7.48 -19.66
C ALA A 307 -10.89 -8.05 -18.59
N SER A 308 -12.14 -8.35 -18.95
CA SER A 308 -13.14 -8.91 -18.03
C SER A 308 -12.73 -10.29 -17.51
N ILE A 309 -12.20 -11.15 -18.39
CA ILE A 309 -11.72 -12.48 -18.01
C ILE A 309 -10.48 -12.36 -17.11
N ARG A 310 -9.56 -11.44 -17.42
CA ARG A 310 -8.38 -11.20 -16.56
C ARG A 310 -8.78 -10.81 -15.14
N ILE A 311 -9.75 -9.91 -14.97
CA ILE A 311 -10.20 -9.49 -13.63
C ILE A 311 -10.90 -10.63 -12.90
N ALA A 312 -11.77 -11.39 -13.59
CA ALA A 312 -12.44 -12.55 -13.00
C ALA A 312 -11.43 -13.61 -12.53
N LEU A 313 -10.43 -13.93 -13.37
CA LEU A 313 -9.35 -14.86 -13.03
C LEU A 313 -8.45 -14.32 -11.92
N ALA A 314 -8.20 -13.01 -11.85
CA ALA A 314 -7.46 -12.40 -10.74
C ALA A 314 -8.19 -12.60 -9.41
N GLY A 315 -9.50 -12.33 -9.38
CA GLY A 315 -10.33 -12.54 -8.19
C GLY A 315 -10.40 -14.01 -7.77
N LEU A 316 -10.62 -14.92 -8.74
CA LEU A 316 -10.66 -16.36 -8.49
C LEU A 316 -9.33 -16.88 -7.95
N ALA A 317 -8.21 -16.49 -8.57
CA ALA A 317 -6.88 -16.86 -8.12
C ALA A 317 -6.57 -16.31 -6.71
N LEU A 318 -7.00 -15.09 -6.41
CA LEU A 318 -6.85 -14.49 -5.08
C LEU A 318 -7.63 -15.27 -4.01
N MET A 319 -8.88 -15.63 -4.30
CA MET A 319 -9.71 -16.44 -3.40
C MET A 319 -9.12 -17.83 -3.19
N ALA A 320 -8.73 -18.51 -4.28
CA ALA A 320 -8.10 -19.83 -4.22
C ALA A 320 -6.78 -19.80 -3.43
N GLY A 321 -5.92 -18.80 -3.68
CA GLY A 321 -4.67 -18.60 -2.94
C GLY A 321 -4.91 -18.37 -1.46
N THR A 322 -5.91 -17.56 -1.10
CA THR A 322 -6.29 -17.31 0.30
C THR A 322 -6.76 -18.60 0.99
N VAL A 323 -7.60 -19.40 0.33
CA VAL A 323 -8.04 -20.70 0.86
C VAL A 323 -6.84 -21.64 1.07
N LEU A 324 -5.98 -21.77 0.06
CA LEU A 324 -4.80 -22.64 0.13
C LEU A 324 -3.87 -22.24 1.28
N VAL A 325 -3.61 -20.94 1.47
CA VAL A 325 -2.77 -20.44 2.58
C VAL A 325 -3.33 -20.88 3.94
N ASN A 326 -4.65 -20.84 4.13
CA ASN A 326 -5.28 -21.19 5.40
C ASN A 326 -5.41 -22.70 5.63
N VAL A 327 -5.48 -23.50 4.56
CA VAL A 327 -5.52 -24.97 4.62
C VAL A 327 -4.12 -25.57 4.86
N THR A 328 -3.08 -24.89 4.37
CA THR A 328 -1.70 -25.38 4.41
C THR A 328 -1.16 -25.35 5.84
N PRO A 329 -0.40 -26.38 6.28
CA PRO A 329 0.27 -26.36 7.57
C PRO A 329 1.37 -25.27 7.61
N PRO A 330 1.76 -24.79 8.81
CA PRO A 330 2.85 -23.83 8.95
C PRO A 330 4.17 -24.41 8.42
N ASN A 331 5.00 -23.56 7.80
CA ASN A 331 6.30 -23.98 7.28
C ASN A 331 7.29 -24.16 8.45
N PRO A 332 7.91 -25.33 8.63
CA PRO A 332 8.92 -25.54 9.68
C PRO A 332 10.15 -24.62 9.54
N TYR A 333 10.52 -24.22 8.32
CA TYR A 333 11.63 -23.29 8.10
C TYR A 333 11.28 -21.85 8.50
N SER A 334 10.02 -21.43 8.34
CA SER A 334 9.59 -20.11 8.84
C SER A 334 9.49 -20.09 10.37
N ALA A 335 9.16 -21.22 11.00
CA ALA A 335 9.11 -21.35 12.46
C ALA A 335 10.49 -21.12 13.13
N ALA A 336 11.59 -21.60 12.53
CA ALA A 336 12.94 -21.36 13.03
C ALA A 336 13.39 -19.89 12.86
N ALA A 337 13.03 -19.25 11.74
CA ALA A 337 13.23 -17.82 11.54
C ALA A 337 12.40 -16.98 12.55
N LEU A 338 11.17 -17.41 12.85
CA LEU A 338 10.27 -16.80 13.84
C LEU A 338 10.88 -16.72 15.25
N VAL A 339 11.58 -17.78 15.69
CA VAL A 339 12.19 -17.82 17.04
C VAL A 339 13.30 -16.79 17.16
N THR A 340 14.09 -16.60 16.09
CA THR A 340 15.16 -15.59 16.04
C THR A 340 14.57 -14.17 16.01
N TRP A 341 13.44 -13.97 15.32
CA TRP A 341 12.75 -12.68 15.22
C TRP A 341 11.98 -12.28 16.48
N ARG A 342 11.34 -13.23 17.18
CA ARG A 342 10.62 -12.97 18.44
C ARG A 342 11.53 -12.49 19.56
N GLN A 343 12.84 -12.71 19.45
CA GLN A 343 13.83 -12.30 20.45
C GLN A 343 14.34 -10.84 20.28
N GLY A 344 13.87 -10.05 19.29
CA GLY A 344 14.49 -8.76 18.94
C GLY A 344 13.58 -7.52 18.74
N HIS A 345 14.23 -6.38 18.48
CA HIS A 345 13.68 -5.02 18.25
C HIS A 345 12.64 -4.88 17.11
N PHE A 346 12.41 -5.91 16.29
CA PHE A 346 11.58 -5.82 15.07
C PHE A 346 10.15 -6.39 15.20
N LEU A 347 9.71 -6.71 16.43
CA LEU A 347 8.37 -7.24 16.69
C LEU A 347 7.25 -6.41 16.05
N ASN A 348 7.35 -5.08 16.10
CA ASN A 348 6.33 -4.17 15.56
C ASN A 348 6.27 -4.22 14.04
N PHE A 349 7.44 -4.29 13.39
CA PHE A 349 7.56 -4.38 11.95
C PHE A 349 7.04 -5.73 11.43
N ASN A 350 7.33 -6.81 12.15
CA ASN A 350 6.78 -8.14 11.86
C ASN A 350 5.25 -8.13 11.92
N GLY A 351 4.68 -7.68 13.03
CA GLY A 351 3.24 -7.60 13.21
C GLY A 351 2.58 -6.82 12.07
N LEU A 352 3.19 -5.71 11.64
CA LEU A 352 2.64 -4.84 10.61
C LEU A 352 2.63 -5.50 9.23
N THR A 353 3.76 -6.07 8.82
CA THR A 353 3.88 -6.78 7.53
C THR A 353 2.94 -7.98 7.49
N ARG A 354 2.78 -8.69 8.61
CA ARG A 354 1.88 -9.83 8.77
C ARG A 354 0.41 -9.43 8.74
N LEU A 355 0.01 -8.40 9.50
CA LEU A 355 -1.35 -7.85 9.46
C LEU A 355 -1.71 -7.42 8.05
N THR A 356 -0.80 -6.70 7.39
CA THR A 356 -0.97 -6.27 6.00
C THR A 356 -1.17 -7.50 5.11
N ALA A 357 -0.34 -8.53 5.23
CA ALA A 357 -0.46 -9.77 4.46
C ALA A 357 -1.80 -10.49 4.69
N SER A 358 -2.26 -10.56 5.95
CA SER A 358 -3.54 -11.16 6.30
C SER A 358 -4.71 -10.41 5.65
N PHE A 359 -4.81 -9.09 5.82
CA PHE A 359 -5.97 -8.33 5.34
C PHE A 359 -5.91 -7.96 3.85
N TRP A 360 -4.74 -8.04 3.20
CA TRP A 360 -4.58 -7.58 1.83
C TRP A 360 -5.58 -8.21 0.83
N PRO A 361 -5.82 -9.53 0.79
CA PRO A 361 -6.78 -10.11 -0.14
C PRO A 361 -8.21 -9.59 0.06
N PHE A 362 -8.58 -9.29 1.30
CA PHE A 362 -9.91 -8.78 1.66
C PHE A 362 -10.10 -7.31 1.25
N LEU A 363 -9.01 -6.56 1.06
CA LEU A 363 -9.04 -5.22 0.48
C LEU A 363 -8.96 -5.25 -1.06
N ALA A 364 -8.17 -6.18 -1.60
CA ALA A 364 -7.94 -6.31 -3.03
C ALA A 364 -9.16 -6.90 -3.77
N LEU A 365 -9.88 -7.84 -3.18
CA LEU A 365 -11.03 -8.49 -3.84
C LEU A 365 -12.18 -7.50 -4.12
N PRO A 366 -12.67 -6.67 -3.16
CA PRO A 366 -13.65 -5.63 -3.46
C PRO A 366 -13.17 -4.67 -4.55
N TYR A 367 -11.89 -4.30 -4.52
CA TYR A 367 -11.31 -3.43 -5.55
C TYR A 367 -11.37 -4.05 -6.96
N LEU A 368 -11.00 -5.32 -7.10
CA LEU A 368 -11.09 -6.05 -8.36
C LEU A 368 -12.53 -6.14 -8.87
N THR A 369 -13.50 -6.38 -7.98
CA THR A 369 -14.93 -6.42 -8.38
C THR A 369 -15.44 -5.06 -8.88
N LEU A 370 -15.01 -3.96 -8.25
CA LEU A 370 -15.33 -2.61 -8.70
C LEU A 370 -14.72 -2.30 -10.07
N LEU A 371 -13.52 -2.81 -10.33
CA LEU A 371 -12.84 -2.66 -11.61
C LEU A 371 -13.57 -3.46 -12.72
N GLY A 372 -13.96 -4.70 -12.44
CA GLY A 372 -14.67 -5.58 -13.38
C GLY A 372 -15.99 -4.98 -13.87
N ARG A 373 -16.85 -4.53 -12.95
CA ARG A 373 -18.15 -3.92 -13.28
C ARG A 373 -18.06 -2.72 -14.22
N ARG A 374 -16.98 -1.93 -14.12
CA ARG A 374 -16.78 -0.75 -14.97
C ARG A 374 -16.27 -1.08 -16.36
N ILE A 375 -15.48 -2.15 -16.48
CA ILE A 375 -15.02 -2.60 -17.80
C ILE A 375 -16.22 -3.12 -18.61
N GLU A 376 -17.13 -3.85 -17.97
CA GLU A 376 -18.37 -4.30 -18.59
C GLU A 376 -19.27 -3.12 -19.00
N SER A 377 -19.42 -2.10 -18.15
CA SER A 377 -20.25 -0.93 -18.47
C SER A 377 -19.70 -0.02 -19.58
N ASN A 378 -18.41 -0.11 -19.90
CA ASN A 378 -17.80 0.66 -20.99
C ASN A 378 -17.78 -0.12 -22.32
N GLN A 379 -18.10 -1.42 -22.30
CA GLN A 379 -18.14 -2.29 -23.48
C GLN A 379 -19.55 -2.53 -24.01
N GLY A 380 -20.59 -2.31 -23.19
CA GLY A 380 -21.99 -2.24 -23.60
C GLY A 380 -22.43 -0.81 -23.83
#